data_AF-A0AAV4HK97-F1
#
_entry.id   AF-A0AAV4HK97-F1
#
_cell.length_a   1.000
_cell.length_b   1.000
_cell.length_c   1.000
_cell.angle_alpha   90.00
_cell.angle_beta   90.00
_cell.angle_gamma   90.00
#
_symmetry.space_group_name_H-M   'P 1'
#
loop_
_entity.id
_entity.type
_entity.pdbx_description
1 polymer ?
#
loop_
_entity_poly.entity_id
_entity_poly.type
_entity_poly.pdbx_seq_one_letter_code
_entity_poly.pdbx_strand_id
1 'polypeptide(L)'
;MSMKLLPVDLYNMQSWIMSDSDDFELDNNGRVLVNESVKQKALSISQDIMSASARMNMPKNTALALHVLKQTRSKDTVIMLNRFGHTISYDDAQRHITTELDKVDESIAILC
;
A
#
# COMPACT_ATOMS: atom_id res chain seq x y z
N MET A 1 -0.64 -4.02 -6.08
CA MET A 1 -0.76 -4.03 -4.60
C MET A 1 -0.80 -5.47 -4.12
N SER A 2 0.01 -5.87 -3.12
CA SER A 2 0.12 -7.28 -2.72
C SER A 2 -1.10 -7.76 -1.93
N MET A 3 -1.88 -8.66 -2.52
CA MET A 3 -3.07 -9.26 -1.90
C MET A 3 -2.75 -10.25 -0.77
N LYS A 4 -1.50 -10.75 -0.69
CA LYS A 4 -1.09 -11.79 0.28
C LYS A 4 -1.20 -11.34 1.74
N LEU A 5 -1.17 -10.03 2.00
CA LEU A 5 -1.18 -9.48 3.36
C LEU A 5 -2.60 -9.17 3.87
N LEU A 6 -3.62 -9.30 3.02
CA LEU A 6 -4.99 -8.95 3.37
C LEU A 6 -5.82 -10.20 3.67
N PRO A 7 -6.49 -10.29 4.83
CA PRO A 7 -7.50 -11.30 5.08
C PRO A 7 -8.57 -11.30 3.99
N VAL A 8 -9.02 -12.48 3.59
CA VAL A 8 -10.06 -12.66 2.55
C VAL A 8 -11.34 -11.95 2.98
N ASP A 9 -11.78 -12.15 4.22
CA ASP A 9 -13.02 -11.56 4.75
C ASP A 9 -12.99 -10.03 4.78
N LEU A 10 -11.84 -9.44 5.12
CA LEU A 10 -11.70 -7.98 5.11
C LEU A 10 -11.85 -7.43 3.69
N TYR A 11 -11.17 -8.04 2.71
CA TYR A 11 -11.29 -7.63 1.31
C TYR A 11 -12.72 -7.83 0.79
N ASN A 12 -13.36 -8.95 1.11
CA ASN A 12 -14.72 -9.27 0.69
C ASN A 12 -15.72 -8.27 1.26
N MET A 13 -15.63 -7.97 2.56
CA MET A 13 -16.45 -6.95 3.21
C MET A 13 -16.33 -5.59 2.52
N GLN A 14 -15.11 -5.13 2.23
CA GLN A 14 -14.93 -3.85 1.52
C GLN A 14 -15.48 -3.90 0.10
N SER A 15 -15.33 -5.04 -0.60
CA SER A 15 -15.83 -5.22 -1.95
C SER A 15 -17.37 -5.20 -2.00
N TRP A 16 -18.03 -5.83 -1.03
CA TRP A 16 -19.49 -5.79 -0.88
C TRP A 16 -20.01 -4.39 -0.59
N ILE A 17 -19.36 -3.64 0.31
CA ILE A 17 -19.76 -2.27 0.64
C ILE A 17 -19.64 -1.32 -0.57
N MET A 18 -18.65 -1.55 -1.44
CA MET A 18 -18.31 -0.65 -2.54
C MET A 18 -18.92 -1.01 -3.88
N SER A 19 -19.66 -2.11 -3.95
CA SER A 19 -20.28 -2.59 -5.18
C SER A 19 -21.80 -2.46 -5.08
N ASP A 20 -22.43 -2.03 -6.16
CA ASP A 20 -23.89 -1.92 -6.28
C ASP A 20 -24.54 -3.26 -6.74
N SER A 21 -23.85 -4.38 -6.54
CA SER A 21 -24.32 -5.72 -6.93
C SER A 21 -24.68 -6.50 -5.68
N ASP A 22 -25.75 -7.28 -5.73
CA ASP A 22 -26.10 -8.25 -4.69
C ASP A 22 -25.64 -9.67 -5.06
N ASP A 23 -25.35 -9.90 -6.34
CA ASP A 23 -24.83 -11.17 -6.86
C ASP A 23 -23.32 -11.08 -7.05
N PHE A 24 -22.59 -11.85 -6.24
CA PHE A 24 -21.13 -11.90 -6.25
C PHE A 24 -20.62 -13.30 -6.53
N GLU A 25 -19.75 -13.41 -7.53
CA GLU A 25 -18.94 -14.60 -7.74
C GLU A 25 -17.66 -14.53 -6.89
N LEU A 26 -17.15 -15.70 -6.50
CA LEU A 26 -15.90 -15.82 -5.76
C LEU A 26 -14.83 -16.48 -6.64
N ASP A 27 -13.58 -16.04 -6.48
CA ASP A 27 -12.43 -16.72 -7.05
C ASP A 27 -12.08 -18.02 -6.28
N ASN A 28 -11.11 -18.77 -6.78
CA ASN A 28 -10.63 -20.01 -6.14
C ASN A 28 -10.04 -19.80 -4.73
N ASN A 29 -9.77 -18.56 -4.32
CA ASN A 29 -9.27 -18.19 -3.00
C ASN A 29 -10.39 -17.65 -2.09
N GLY A 30 -11.66 -17.73 -2.52
CA GLY A 30 -12.82 -17.23 -1.79
C GLY A 30 -12.97 -15.71 -1.83
N ARG A 31 -12.27 -15.00 -2.74
CA ARG A 31 -12.36 -13.55 -2.87
C ARG A 31 -13.44 -13.14 -3.84
N VAL A 32 -14.17 -12.08 -3.49
CA VAL A 32 -15.19 -11.49 -4.36
C VAL A 32 -14.57 -10.98 -5.65
N LEU A 33 -15.15 -11.41 -6.78
CA LEU A 33 -14.86 -10.90 -8.11
C LEU A 33 -15.63 -9.58 -8.33
N VAL A 34 -14.88 -8.51 -8.53
CA VAL A 34 -15.43 -7.16 -8.81
C VAL A 34 -14.65 -6.51 -9.94
N ASN A 35 -15.21 -5.44 -10.52
CA ASN A 35 -14.48 -4.63 -11.48
C ASN A 35 -13.22 -3.99 -10.87
N GLU A 36 -12.27 -3.60 -11.73
CA GLU A 36 -10.96 -3.11 -11.27
C GLU A 36 -11.06 -1.84 -10.41
N SER A 37 -12.05 -0.96 -10.66
CA SER A 37 -12.24 0.26 -9.85
C SER A 37 -12.61 -0.07 -8.41
N VAL A 38 -13.58 -0.96 -8.21
CA VAL A 38 -14.02 -1.43 -6.88
C VAL A 38 -12.87 -2.17 -6.20
N LYS A 39 -12.17 -3.05 -6.93
CA LYS A 39 -11.01 -3.78 -6.41
C LYS A 39 -9.92 -2.84 -5.88
N GLN A 40 -9.56 -1.79 -6.63
CA GLN A 40 -8.54 -0.83 -6.17
C GLN A 40 -8.97 -0.09 -4.90
N LYS A 41 -10.23 0.36 -4.83
CA LYS A 41 -10.77 1.02 -3.63
C LYS A 41 -10.81 0.07 -2.43
N ALA A 42 -11.31 -1.15 -2.63
CA ALA A 42 -11.39 -2.17 -1.58
C ALA A 42 -10.01 -2.52 -1.04
N LEU A 43 -9.00 -2.70 -1.90
CA LEU A 43 -7.62 -2.94 -1.50
C LEU A 43 -7.00 -1.75 -0.75
N SER A 44 -7.31 -0.53 -1.20
CA SER A 44 -6.80 0.71 -0.61
C SER A 44 -7.31 0.88 0.83
N ILE A 45 -8.62 0.74 1.04
CA ILE A 45 -9.23 0.88 2.37
C ILE A 45 -8.87 -0.30 3.28
N SER A 46 -8.84 -1.53 2.75
CA SER A 46 -8.40 -2.70 3.53
C SER A 46 -6.99 -2.52 4.09
N GLN A 47 -6.08 -1.90 3.32
CA GLN A 47 -4.73 -1.61 3.79
C GLN A 47 -4.70 -0.52 4.87
N ASP A 48 -5.55 0.49 4.78
CA ASP A 48 -5.66 1.49 5.85
C ASP A 48 -6.17 0.84 7.14
N ILE A 49 -7.19 -0.02 7.04
CA ILE A 49 -7.72 -0.77 8.20
C ILE A 49 -6.65 -1.68 8.81
N MET A 50 -5.91 -2.43 7.99
CA MET A 50 -4.83 -3.29 8.47
C MET A 50 -3.71 -2.47 9.13
N SER A 51 -3.36 -1.32 8.56
CA SER A 51 -2.35 -0.42 9.13
C SER A 51 -2.77 0.12 10.49
N ALA A 52 -4.03 0.55 10.61
CA ALA A 52 -4.57 1.09 11.86
C ALA A 52 -4.76 0.02 12.95
N SER A 53 -5.24 -1.17 12.59
CA SER A 53 -5.61 -2.22 13.55
C SER A 53 -4.43 -3.12 13.96
N ALA A 54 -3.60 -3.55 12.99
CA ALA A 54 -2.50 -4.47 13.24
C ALA A 54 -1.16 -3.77 13.48
N ARG A 55 -1.10 -2.43 13.37
CA ARG A 55 0.14 -1.63 13.41
C ARG A 55 1.20 -2.14 12.42
N MET A 56 0.74 -2.73 11.31
CA MET A 56 1.59 -3.28 10.27
C MET A 56 1.69 -2.28 9.12
N ASN A 57 2.90 -2.02 8.65
CA ASN A 57 3.11 -1.18 7.48
C ASN A 57 2.63 -1.93 6.23
N MET A 58 1.55 -1.44 5.63
CA MET A 58 1.03 -1.99 4.39
C MET A 58 1.74 -1.36 3.19
N PRO A 59 1.77 -2.04 2.02
CA PRO A 59 2.38 -1.49 0.81
C PRO A 59 1.91 -0.08 0.48
N LYS A 60 0.64 0.27 0.76
CA LYS A 60 0.11 1.62 0.64
C LYS A 60 0.87 2.66 1.48
N ASN A 61 1.13 2.36 2.76
CA ASN A 61 1.79 3.28 3.67
C ASN A 61 3.23 3.58 3.20
N THR A 62 3.94 2.55 2.76
CA THR A 62 5.29 2.68 2.20
C THR A 62 5.26 3.48 0.90
N ALA A 63 4.39 3.11 -0.04
CA ALA A 63 4.28 3.79 -1.33
C ALA A 63 3.93 5.28 -1.17
N LEU A 64 3.01 5.62 -0.26
CA LEU A 64 2.64 7.00 0.00
C LEU A 64 3.81 7.79 0.60
N ALA A 65 4.55 7.22 1.57
CA ALA A 65 5.72 7.87 2.15
C ALA A 65 6.78 8.19 1.08
N LEU A 66 7.10 7.20 0.24
CA LEU A 66 8.09 7.34 -0.82
C LEU A 66 7.64 8.35 -1.87
N HIS A 67 6.37 8.31 -2.27
CA HIS A 67 5.83 9.25 -3.25
C HIS A 67 5.88 10.69 -2.74
N VAL A 68 5.40 10.94 -1.53
CA VAL A 68 5.42 12.27 -0.91
C VAL A 68 6.86 12.76 -0.75
N LEU A 69 7.77 11.92 -0.28
CA LEU A 69 9.16 12.29 -0.08
C LEU A 69 9.87 12.59 -1.41
N LYS A 70 9.67 11.75 -2.44
CA LYS A 70 10.25 11.96 -3.78
C LYS A 70 9.72 13.25 -4.42
N GLN A 71 8.43 13.52 -4.28
CA GLN A 71 7.76 14.64 -4.94
C GLN A 71 8.00 15.99 -4.23
N THR A 72 8.02 15.99 -2.90
CA THR A 72 8.07 17.23 -2.12
C THR A 72 9.42 17.49 -1.46
N ARG A 73 10.24 16.45 -1.29
CA ARG A 73 11.47 16.46 -0.47
C ARG A 73 11.24 16.93 0.99
N SER A 74 9.99 16.98 1.44
CA SER A 74 9.62 17.49 2.76
C SER A 74 9.59 16.38 3.81
N LYS A 75 10.59 16.41 4.70
CA LYS A 75 10.62 15.57 5.90
C LYS A 75 9.38 15.80 6.78
N ASP A 76 9.00 17.06 6.98
CA ASP A 76 7.91 17.43 7.88
C ASP A 76 6.56 16.92 7.39
N THR A 77 6.34 16.91 6.07
CA THR A 77 5.11 16.34 5.48
C THR A 77 5.02 14.84 5.74
N VAL A 78 6.13 14.10 5.58
CA VAL A 78 6.16 12.66 5.85
C VAL A 78 5.94 12.39 7.35
N ILE A 79 6.55 13.18 8.24
CA ILE A 79 6.34 13.06 9.68
C ILE A 79 4.88 13.32 10.06
N MET A 80 4.27 14.37 9.51
CA MET A 80 2.86 14.69 9.75
C MET A 80 1.96 13.52 9.33
N LEU A 81 2.14 12.99 8.12
CA LEU A 81 1.33 11.87 7.61
C LEU A 81 1.56 10.58 8.40
N ASN A 82 2.78 10.33 8.87
CA ASN A 82 3.08 9.19 9.73
C ASN A 82 2.36 9.31 11.08
N ARG A 83 2.31 10.51 11.67
CA ARG A 83 1.57 10.77 12.92
C ARG A 83 0.06 10.56 12.76
N PHE A 84 -0.49 10.80 11.58
CA PHE A 84 -1.88 10.46 11.25
C PHE A 84 -2.08 8.98 10.87
N GLY A 85 -1.03 8.16 10.88
CA GLY A 85 -1.10 6.73 10.57
C GLY A 85 -1.19 6.41 9.08
N HIS A 86 -0.93 7.36 8.20
CA HIS A 86 -1.07 7.17 6.74
C HIS A 86 0.21 6.63 6.08
N THR A 87 1.38 6.89 6.66
CA THR A 87 2.67 6.52 6.07
C THR A 87 3.58 5.80 7.05
N ILE A 88 4.62 5.15 6.54
CA ILE A 88 5.76 4.71 7.35
C ILE A 88 6.56 5.91 7.88
N SER A 89 7.53 5.64 8.76
CA SER A 89 8.41 6.69 9.30
C SER A 89 9.27 7.33 8.20
N TYR A 90 9.70 8.57 8.41
CA TYR A 90 10.63 9.24 7.49
C TYR A 90 11.94 8.46 7.35
N ASP A 91 12.49 7.94 8.44
CA ASP A 91 13.76 7.21 8.42
C ASP A 91 13.65 5.91 7.62
N ASP A 92 12.53 5.19 7.74
CA ASP A 92 12.30 4.00 6.92
C ASP A 92 12.10 4.34 5.45
N ALA A 93 11.37 5.42 5.14
CA ALA A 93 11.21 5.90 3.77
C ALA A 93 12.57 6.31 3.16
N GLN A 94 13.43 6.99 3.92
CA GLN A 94 14.76 7.38 3.47
C GLN A 94 15.64 6.17 3.20
N ARG A 95 15.63 5.17 4.09
CA ARG A 95 16.35 3.89 3.88
C ARG A 95 15.94 3.22 2.58
N HIS A 96 14.63 3.15 2.30
CA HIS A 96 14.12 2.58 1.05
C HIS A 96 14.66 3.32 -0.19
N ILE A 97 14.68 4.66 -0.17
CA ILE A 97 15.24 5.44 -1.29
C ILE A 97 16.74 5.19 -1.45
N THR A 98 17.50 5.19 -0.35
CA THR A 98 18.94 4.92 -0.40
C THR A 98 19.23 3.53 -0.95
N THR A 99 18.52 2.50 -0.48
CA THR A 99 18.67 1.13 -1.01
C THR A 99 18.27 1.02 -2.49
N GLU A 100 17.30 1.81 -2.95
CA GLU A 100 16.98 1.88 -4.39
C GLU A 100 18.12 2.52 -5.20
N LEU A 101 18.77 3.54 -4.66
CA LEU A 101 19.92 4.20 -5.31
C LEU A 101 21.13 3.27 -5.40
N ASP A 102 21.47 2.59 -4.30
CA ASP A 102 22.60 1.66 -4.25
C ASP A 102 22.48 0.55 -5.33
N LYS A 103 21.26 0.05 -5.57
CA LYS A 103 21.00 -0.95 -6.63
C LYS A 103 21.17 -0.40 -8.04
N VAL A 104 20.84 0.87 -8.25
CA VAL A 104 21.04 1.52 -9.56
C VAL A 104 22.52 1.71 -9.82
N ASP A 105 23.30 2.13 -8.83
CA ASP A 105 24.74 2.30 -8.94
C ASP A 105 25.47 0.98 -9.19
N GLU A 106 25.09 -0.10 -8.50
CA GLU A 106 25.61 -1.46 -8.78
C GLU A 106 25.30 -1.91 -10.21
N SER A 107 24.11 -1.60 -10.73
CA SER A 107 23.72 -1.95 -12.09
C SER A 107 24.55 -1.21 -13.14
N ILE A 108 24.92 0.04 -12.86
CA ILE A 108 25.81 0.84 -13.73
C ILE A 108 27.24 0.31 -13.65
N ALA A 109 27.72 -0.06 -12.45
CA ALA A 109 29.08 -0.58 -12.26
C ALA A 109 29.34 -1.92 -12.98
N ILE A 110 28.32 -2.74 -13.23
CA ILE A 110 28.43 -4.00 -13.99
C ILE A 110 28.45 -3.75 -15.51
N LEU A 111 28.02 -2.57 -15.96
CA LEU A 111 27.95 -2.18 -17.37
C LEU A 111 29.18 -1.38 -17.85
N CYS A 112 30.13 -1.06 -16.97
CA CYS A 112 31.41 -0.40 -17.28
C CYS A 112 32.58 -1.38 -17.14
#